data_AF-A0A5B7AR86-F1
#
_entry.id   AF-A0A5B7AR86-F1
#
_cell.length_a   1.000
_cell.length_b   1.000
_cell.length_c   1.000
_cell.angle_alpha   90.00
_cell.angle_beta   90.00
_cell.angle_gamma   90.00
#
_symmetry.space_group_name_H-M   'P 1'
#
loop_
_entity.id
_entity.type
_entity.pdbx_description
1 polymer ?
#
loop_
_entity_poly.entity_id
_entity_poly.type
_entity_poly.pdbx_seq_one_letter_code
_entity_poly.pdbx_strand_id
1 'polypeptide(L)'
;GGIIMFKNLPRHQFGNLQSKMFPAYFTMVGICCAISLASFGYLHPWKSSSTSEKYQLGFLLSAFGFNLTNLFVFTPMTIGMMKQRHKIEREENIGEEIGWSKNREAAKVNPRLAAMNKKFGMIHGLSSLANILSFGSLAMHLWYLAGKIIL
;
A
#
# COMPACT_ATOMS: atom_id res chain seq x y z
N GLY A 1 0.79 12.56 4.96
CA GLY A 1 1.97 12.01 5.67
C GLY A 1 3.16 11.75 4.76
N GLY A 2 3.07 10.79 3.83
CA GLY A 2 4.19 10.30 3.01
C GLY A 2 5.07 11.37 2.36
N ILE A 3 4.46 12.29 1.60
CA ILE A 3 5.19 13.37 0.90
C ILE A 3 5.90 14.32 1.87
N ILE A 4 5.27 14.62 3.02
CA ILE A 4 5.84 15.50 4.03
C ILE A 4 7.09 14.84 4.63
N MET A 5 6.99 13.58 5.05
CA MET A 5 8.14 12.84 5.60
C MET A 5 9.26 12.70 4.57
N PHE A 6 8.92 12.42 3.31
CA PHE A 6 9.91 12.33 2.24
C PHE A 6 10.68 13.66 2.02
N LYS A 7 10.01 14.80 2.19
CA LYS A 7 10.59 16.14 2.04
C LYS A 7 11.34 16.64 3.27
N ASN A 8 11.26 15.95 4.40
CA ASN A 8 11.80 16.44 5.68
C ASN A 8 12.66 15.43 6.44
N LEU A 9 12.66 14.15 6.05
CA LEU A 9 13.49 13.11 6.66
C LEU A 9 14.59 12.67 5.70
N PRO A 10 15.79 12.31 6.24
CA PRO A 10 16.79 11.56 5.50
C PRO A 10 16.17 10.31 4.85
N ARG A 11 16.60 10.00 3.62
CA ARG A 11 16.02 8.90 2.82
C ARG A 11 15.99 7.57 3.57
N HIS A 12 17.07 7.21 4.29
CA HIS A 12 17.13 5.96 5.04
C HIS A 12 16.18 5.95 6.25
N GLN A 13 16.05 7.07 6.95
CA GLN A 13 15.10 7.21 8.06
C GLN A 13 13.66 7.12 7.57
N PHE A 14 13.34 7.80 6.47
CA PHE A 14 12.02 7.72 5.83
C PHE A 14 11.66 6.28 5.45
N GLY A 15 12.56 5.56 4.76
CA GLY A 15 12.34 4.16 4.39
C GLY A 15 12.14 3.26 5.62
N ASN A 16 12.98 3.41 6.64
CA ASN A 16 12.86 2.65 7.88
C ASN A 16 11.52 2.90 8.59
N LEU A 17 11.07 4.16 8.65
CA LEU A 17 9.76 4.51 9.20
C LEU A 17 8.63 3.86 8.40
N GLN A 18 8.67 3.96 7.06
CA GLN A 18 7.68 3.31 6.19
C GLN A 18 7.64 1.79 6.40
N SER A 19 8.79 1.14 6.61
CA SER A 19 8.87 -0.30 6.84
C SER A 19 8.14 -0.78 8.11
N LYS A 20 7.86 0.13 9.04
CA LYS A 20 7.09 -0.14 10.27
C LYS A 20 5.63 0.27 10.13
N MET A 21 5.37 1.41 9.48
CA MET A 21 4.02 1.92 9.31
C MET A 21 3.17 1.08 8.36
N PHE A 22 3.69 0.65 7.21
CA PHE A 22 2.88 -0.06 6.21
C PHE A 22 2.36 -1.42 6.70
N PRO A 23 3.16 -2.28 7.36
CA PRO A 23 2.63 -3.51 7.95
C PRO A 23 1.51 -3.25 8.95
N ALA A 24 1.66 -2.26 9.84
CA ALA A 24 0.64 -1.91 10.82
C ALA A 24 -0.64 -1.39 10.14
N TYR A 25 -0.49 -0.50 9.16
CA TYR A 25 -1.60 0.04 8.36
C TYR A 25 -2.38 -1.07 7.64
N PHE A 26 -1.71 -1.93 6.86
CA PHE A 26 -2.38 -2.99 6.12
C PHE A 26 -2.97 -4.07 7.02
N THR A 27 -2.39 -4.30 8.20
CA THR A 27 -2.98 -5.18 9.22
C THR A 27 -4.29 -4.61 9.74
N MET A 28 -4.31 -3.33 10.14
CA MET A 28 -5.51 -2.65 10.63
C MET A 28 -6.62 -2.64 9.57
N VAL A 29 -6.29 -2.26 8.33
CA VAL A 29 -7.24 -2.29 7.21
C VAL A 29 -7.74 -3.71 6.96
N GLY A 30 -6.88 -4.72 7.07
CA GLY A 30 -7.25 -6.12 6.93
C GLY A 30 -8.28 -6.57 7.96
N ILE A 31 -8.08 -6.20 9.23
CA ILE A 31 -9.03 -6.48 10.32
C ILE A 31 -10.37 -5.78 10.06
N CYS A 32 -10.36 -4.49 9.70
CA CYS A 32 -11.57 -3.75 9.39
C CYS A 32 -12.33 -4.37 8.22
N CYS A 33 -11.64 -4.71 7.13
CA CYS A 33 -12.25 -5.38 5.97
C CYS A 33 -12.86 -6.73 6.36
N ALA A 34 -12.17 -7.53 7.18
CA ALA A 34 -12.69 -8.81 7.65
C ALA A 34 -13.97 -8.64 8.48
N ILE A 35 -14.00 -7.68 9.40
CA ILE A 35 -15.18 -7.36 10.22
C ILE A 35 -16.33 -6.87 9.33
N SER A 36 -16.07 -5.95 8.40
CA SER A 36 -17.09 -5.43 7.48
C SER A 36 -17.65 -6.53 6.58
N LEU A 37 -16.79 -7.39 6.03
CA LEU A 37 -17.21 -8.50 5.19
C LEU A 37 -18.03 -9.53 5.96
N ALA A 38 -17.61 -9.89 7.17
CA ALA A 38 -18.34 -10.82 8.03
C ALA A 38 -19.71 -10.25 8.44
N SER A 39 -19.74 -9.00 8.90
CA SER A 39 -20.98 -8.31 9.30
C SER A 39 -21.96 -8.18 8.13
N PHE A 40 -21.47 -7.70 6.99
CA PHE A 40 -22.32 -7.51 5.81
C PHE A 40 -22.80 -8.85 5.23
N GLY A 41 -21.94 -9.87 5.20
CA GLY A 41 -22.33 -11.21 4.75
C GLY A 41 -23.33 -11.91 5.67
N TYR A 42 -23.26 -11.66 6.98
CA TYR A 42 -24.23 -12.17 7.94
C TYR A 42 -25.61 -11.50 7.78
N LEU A 43 -25.64 -10.18 7.61
CA LEU A 43 -26.88 -9.42 7.44
C LEU A 43 -27.54 -9.59 6.06
N HIS A 44 -26.75 -9.90 5.04
CA HIS A 44 -27.22 -10.06 3.67
C HIS A 44 -26.87 -11.46 3.12
N PRO A 45 -27.63 -12.51 3.49
CA PRO A 45 -27.41 -13.86 2.98
C PRO A 45 -27.58 -13.93 1.46
N TRP A 46 -26.62 -14.53 0.78
CA TRP A 46 -26.52 -14.54 -0.70
C TRP A 46 -27.82 -14.93 -1.43
N LYS A 47 -28.59 -15.88 -0.88
CA LYS A 47 -29.83 -16.37 -1.51
C LYS A 47 -30.97 -15.33 -1.47
N SER A 48 -31.02 -14.50 -0.45
CA SER A 48 -32.04 -13.46 -0.26
C SER A 48 -31.57 -12.07 -0.67
N SER A 49 -30.26 -11.88 -0.89
CA SER A 49 -29.70 -10.59 -1.28
C SER A 49 -30.06 -10.15 -2.69
N SER A 50 -30.39 -8.87 -2.79
CA SER A 50 -30.50 -8.11 -4.04
C SER A 50 -29.17 -8.11 -4.81
N THR A 51 -29.25 -7.82 -6.10
CA THR A 51 -28.07 -7.69 -6.97
C THR A 51 -27.09 -6.64 -6.45
N SER A 52 -27.60 -5.52 -5.91
CA SER A 52 -26.75 -4.45 -5.36
C SER A 52 -25.93 -4.93 -4.16
N GLU A 53 -26.53 -5.64 -3.21
CA GLU A 53 -25.84 -6.20 -2.03
C GLU A 53 -24.78 -7.24 -2.42
N LYS A 54 -25.04 -8.04 -3.45
CA LYS A 54 -24.06 -8.99 -4.00
C LYS A 54 -22.83 -8.26 -4.57
N TYR A 55 -23.03 -7.14 -5.27
CA TYR A 55 -21.91 -6.30 -5.71
C TYR A 55 -21.14 -5.71 -4.52
N GLN A 56 -21.82 -5.31 -3.44
CA GLN A 56 -21.15 -4.81 -2.23
C GLN A 56 -20.27 -5.86 -1.56
N LEU A 57 -20.73 -7.10 -1.49
CA LEU A 57 -19.89 -8.23 -1.06
C LEU A 57 -18.68 -8.40 -1.98
N GLY A 58 -18.87 -8.28 -3.29
CA GLY A 58 -17.78 -8.31 -4.27
C GLY A 58 -16.74 -7.20 -4.06
N PHE A 59 -17.18 -5.96 -3.77
CA PHE A 59 -16.30 -4.84 -3.47
C PHE A 59 -15.54 -5.05 -2.15
N LEU A 60 -16.21 -5.52 -1.08
CA LEU A 60 -15.56 -5.82 0.19
C LEU A 60 -14.53 -6.96 0.05
N LEU A 61 -14.86 -8.02 -0.70
CA LEU A 61 -13.93 -9.11 -1.00
C LEU A 61 -12.72 -8.61 -1.81
N SER A 62 -12.95 -7.77 -2.81
CA SER A 62 -11.88 -7.17 -3.62
C SER A 62 -10.98 -6.29 -2.76
N ALA A 63 -11.57 -5.42 -1.92
CA ALA A 63 -10.83 -4.58 -0.98
C ALA A 63 -9.94 -5.41 -0.05
N PHE A 64 -10.52 -6.47 0.52
CA PHE A 64 -9.80 -7.38 1.40
C PHE A 64 -8.66 -8.10 0.67
N GLY A 65 -8.92 -8.66 -0.51
CA GLY A 65 -7.92 -9.37 -1.32
C GLY A 65 -6.73 -8.48 -1.71
N PHE A 66 -6.99 -7.26 -2.20
CA PHE A 66 -5.92 -6.32 -2.52
C PHE A 66 -5.13 -5.89 -1.28
N ASN A 67 -5.81 -5.68 -0.15
CA ASN A 67 -5.15 -5.35 1.11
C ASN A 67 -4.26 -6.50 1.62
N LEU A 68 -4.75 -7.75 1.59
CA LEU A 68 -3.96 -8.91 1.97
C LEU A 68 -2.76 -9.12 1.04
N THR A 69 -2.93 -8.90 -0.26
CA THR A 69 -1.83 -8.93 -1.23
C THR A 69 -0.76 -7.89 -0.87
N ASN A 70 -1.19 -6.68 -0.48
CA ASN A 70 -0.27 -5.67 0.02
C ASN A 70 0.44 -6.09 1.31
N LEU A 71 -0.29 -6.64 2.29
CA LEU A 71 0.26 -7.05 3.57
C LEU A 71 1.28 -8.17 3.43
N PHE A 72 0.93 -9.23 2.72
CA PHE A 72 1.72 -10.47 2.68
C PHE A 72 2.69 -10.58 1.51
N VAL A 73 2.48 -9.85 0.42
CA VAL A 73 3.32 -9.96 -0.78
C VAL A 73 4.11 -8.68 -1.02
N PHE A 74 3.43 -7.55 -1.27
CA PHE A 74 4.12 -6.35 -1.74
C PHE A 74 4.88 -5.63 -0.63
N THR A 75 4.36 -5.56 0.59
CA THR A 75 5.04 -4.93 1.73
C THR A 75 6.36 -5.63 2.07
N PRO A 76 6.42 -6.94 2.32
CA PRO A 76 7.69 -7.60 2.61
C PRO A 76 8.68 -7.51 1.44
N MET A 77 8.20 -7.62 0.21
CA MET A 77 9.03 -7.45 -1.00
C MET A 77 9.61 -6.03 -1.10
N THR A 78 8.80 -4.99 -0.88
CA THR A 78 9.22 -3.59 -0.91
C THR A 78 10.25 -3.30 0.19
N ILE A 79 10.02 -3.80 1.40
CA ILE A 79 10.96 -3.64 2.53
C ILE A 79 12.29 -4.35 2.22
N GLY A 80 12.24 -5.55 1.67
CA GLY A 80 13.45 -6.29 1.25
C GLY A 80 14.27 -5.51 0.22
N MET A 81 13.61 -5.02 -0.84
CA MET A 81 14.24 -4.20 -1.87
C MET A 81 14.79 -2.87 -1.33
N MET A 82 14.04 -2.22 -0.44
CA MET A 82 14.49 -1.00 0.24
C MET A 82 15.78 -1.25 1.02
N LYS A 83 15.86 -2.35 1.79
CA LYS A 83 17.08 -2.69 2.55
C LYS A 83 18.28 -2.95 1.63
N GLN A 84 18.09 -3.67 0.53
CA GLN A 84 19.15 -3.90 -0.46
C GLN A 84 19.60 -2.59 -1.11
N ARG A 85 18.65 -1.72 -1.46
CA ARG A 85 18.92 -0.39 -1.99
C ARG A 85 19.70 0.48 -1.02
N HIS A 86 19.31 0.51 0.27
CA HIS A 86 20.04 1.27 1.29
C HIS A 86 21.50 0.78 1.46
N LYS A 87 21.77 -0.51 1.23
CA LYS A 87 23.15 -1.04 1.25
C LYS A 87 23.99 -0.44 0.12
N ILE A 88 23.46 -0.43 -1.10
CA ILE A 88 24.15 0.16 -2.27
C ILE A 88 24.32 1.67 -2.07
N GLU A 89 23.30 2.35 -1.55
CA GLU A 89 23.38 3.78 -1.27
C GLU A 89 24.49 4.12 -0.26
N ARG A 90 24.70 3.29 0.78
CA ARG A 90 25.82 3.44 1.72
C ARG A 90 27.19 3.22 1.06
N GLU A 91 27.31 2.26 0.15
CA GLU A 91 28.55 2.03 -0.63
C GLU A 91 28.92 3.28 -1.46
N GLU A 92 27.91 4.03 -1.91
CA GLU A 92 28.05 5.27 -2.69
C GLU A 92 28.08 6.55 -1.82
N ASN A 93 28.14 6.43 -0.48
CA ASN A 93 28.11 7.55 0.47
C ASN A 93 26.88 8.49 0.29
N ILE A 94 25.73 7.93 -0.07
CA ILE A 94 24.43 8.62 -0.17
C ILE A 94 23.37 7.94 0.71
N GLY A 95 22.19 8.57 0.84
CA GLY A 95 21.04 8.04 1.59
C GLY A 95 20.68 8.81 2.86
N GLU A 96 21.54 9.74 3.27
CA GLU A 96 21.27 10.68 4.37
C GLU A 96 20.72 12.02 3.88
N GLU A 97 20.67 12.24 2.55
CA GLU A 97 20.03 13.42 1.99
C GLU A 97 18.50 13.39 2.14
N ILE A 98 17.94 14.60 2.18
CA ILE A 98 16.50 14.81 2.08
C ILE A 98 16.14 14.94 0.60
N GLY A 99 15.11 14.21 0.18
CA GLY A 99 14.59 14.27 -1.19
C GLY A 99 15.28 13.34 -2.20
N TRP A 100 15.32 13.75 -3.47
CA TRP A 100 15.68 12.89 -4.61
C TRP A 100 17.09 13.12 -5.18
N SER A 101 17.72 14.25 -4.88
CA SER A 101 18.81 14.81 -5.69
C SER A 101 20.01 13.87 -5.81
N LYS A 102 20.65 13.52 -4.68
CA LYS A 102 21.91 12.73 -4.72
C LYS A 102 21.70 11.32 -5.27
N ASN A 103 20.63 10.64 -4.87
CA ASN A 103 20.32 9.32 -5.41
C ASN A 103 20.10 9.33 -6.93
N ARG A 104 19.42 10.35 -7.47
CA ARG A 104 19.18 10.45 -8.92
C ARG A 104 20.49 10.69 -9.68
N GLU A 105 21.37 11.52 -9.15
CA GLU A 105 22.68 11.78 -9.76
C GLU A 105 23.57 10.53 -9.71
N ALA A 106 23.69 9.86 -8.56
CA ALA A 106 24.47 8.62 -8.44
C ALA A 106 23.95 7.52 -9.38
N ALA A 107 22.63 7.43 -9.58
CA ALA A 107 22.04 6.45 -10.48
C ALA A 107 22.37 6.69 -11.97
N LYS A 108 22.86 7.87 -12.38
CA LYS A 108 23.31 8.11 -13.76
C LYS A 108 24.63 7.41 -14.08
N VAL A 109 25.47 7.24 -13.07
CA VAL A 109 26.83 6.69 -13.21
C VAL A 109 26.98 5.29 -12.61
N ASN A 110 26.04 4.86 -11.76
CA ASN A 110 26.00 3.52 -11.19
C ASN A 110 24.81 2.70 -11.75
N PRO A 111 25.06 1.78 -12.71
CA PRO A 111 24.03 0.93 -13.31
C PRO A 111 23.32 0.00 -12.31
N ARG A 112 24.03 -0.45 -11.26
CA ARG A 112 23.48 -1.32 -10.21
C ARG A 112 22.45 -0.55 -9.39
N LEU A 113 22.73 0.70 -9.04
CA LEU A 113 21.79 1.58 -8.34
C LEU A 113 20.58 1.93 -9.22
N ALA A 114 20.80 2.22 -10.52
CA ALA A 114 19.71 2.49 -11.46
C ALA A 114 18.75 1.30 -11.60
N ALA A 115 19.29 0.09 -11.76
CA ALA A 115 18.49 -1.13 -11.85
C ALA A 115 17.72 -1.39 -10.55
N MET A 116 18.36 -1.16 -9.39
CA MET A 116 17.70 -1.29 -8.09
C MET A 116 16.56 -0.28 -7.92
N ASN A 117 16.77 0.98 -8.31
CA ASN A 117 15.75 2.03 -8.28
C ASN A 117 14.54 1.68 -9.13
N LYS A 118 14.77 1.14 -10.35
CA LYS A 118 13.69 0.69 -11.24
C LYS A 118 12.88 -0.45 -10.63
N LYS A 119 13.55 -1.48 -10.10
CA LYS A 119 12.88 -2.62 -9.44
C LYS A 119 12.06 -2.17 -8.22
N PHE A 120 12.67 -1.35 -7.37
CA PHE A 120 11.97 -0.77 -6.20
C PHE A 120 10.75 0.04 -6.63
N GLY A 121 10.89 0.94 -7.61
CA GLY A 121 9.80 1.76 -8.12
C GLY A 121 8.65 0.94 -8.70
N MET A 122 8.96 -0.15 -9.41
CA MET A 122 7.95 -1.06 -9.96
C MET A 122 7.16 -1.77 -8.85
N ILE A 123 7.84 -2.38 -7.88
CA ILE A 123 7.17 -3.11 -6.78
C ILE A 123 6.36 -2.14 -5.90
N HIS A 124 6.92 -0.97 -5.58
CA HIS A 124 6.21 0.07 -4.84
C HIS A 124 4.99 0.60 -5.61
N GLY A 125 5.11 0.75 -6.93
CA GLY A 125 4.00 1.15 -7.81
C GLY A 125 2.87 0.13 -7.80
N LEU A 126 3.18 -1.16 -7.92
CA LEU A 126 2.19 -2.24 -7.82
C LEU A 126 1.50 -2.26 -6.45
N SER A 127 2.26 -2.09 -5.37
CA SER A 127 1.69 -1.97 -4.01
C SER A 127 0.72 -0.79 -3.89
N SER A 128 1.12 0.37 -4.44
CA SER A 128 0.31 1.59 -4.44
C SER A 128 -0.97 1.41 -5.25
N LEU A 129 -0.90 0.75 -6.40
CA LEU A 129 -2.06 0.42 -7.22
C LEU A 129 -3.03 -0.50 -6.48
N ALA A 130 -2.53 -1.58 -5.87
CA ALA A 130 -3.36 -2.47 -5.06
C ALA A 130 -4.03 -1.71 -3.90
N ASN A 131 -3.33 -0.75 -3.28
CA ASN A 131 -3.92 0.08 -2.22
C ASN A 131 -5.01 1.01 -2.76
N ILE A 132 -4.83 1.61 -3.95
CA ILE A 132 -5.86 2.44 -4.59
C ILE A 132 -7.09 1.61 -4.95
N LEU A 133 -6.91 0.40 -5.49
CA LEU A 133 -8.03 -0.50 -5.81
C LEU A 133 -8.79 -0.94 -4.55
N SER A 134 -8.06 -1.22 -3.47
CA SER A 134 -8.66 -1.53 -2.18
C SER A 134 -9.46 -0.34 -1.63
N PHE A 135 -8.86 0.85 -1.62
CA PHE A 135 -9.52 2.08 -1.19
C PHE A 135 -10.74 2.41 -2.03
N GLY A 136 -10.65 2.31 -3.36
CA GLY A 136 -11.77 2.56 -4.27
C GLY A 136 -12.93 1.60 -4.03
N SER A 137 -12.63 0.32 -3.77
CA SER A 137 -13.67 -0.68 -3.43
C SER A 137 -14.35 -0.35 -2.10
N LEU A 138 -13.60 0.06 -1.08
CA LEU A 138 -14.15 0.52 0.21
C LEU A 138 -14.97 1.80 0.05
N ALA A 139 -14.55 2.73 -0.80
CA ALA A 139 -15.29 3.96 -1.09
C ALA A 139 -16.64 3.67 -1.76
N MET A 140 -16.70 2.73 -2.70
CA MET A 140 -17.96 2.27 -3.31
C MET A 140 -18.90 1.64 -2.27
N HIS A 141 -18.34 0.86 -1.34
CA HIS A 141 -19.11 0.29 -0.24
C HIS A 141 -19.64 1.34 0.72
N LEU A 142 -18.81 2.31 1.09
CA LEU A 142 -19.20 3.41 1.95
C LEU A 142 -20.29 4.27 1.32
N TRP A 143 -20.18 4.55 0.01
CA TRP A 143 -21.21 5.28 -0.74
C TRP A 143 -22.57 4.56 -0.70
N TYR A 144 -22.56 3.24 -0.89
CA TYR A 144 -23.77 2.43 -0.78
C TYR A 144 -24.41 2.53 0.61
N LEU A 145 -23.61 2.38 1.68
CA LEU A 145 -24.11 2.50 3.05
C LEU A 145 -24.66 3.89 3.35
N ALA A 146 -23.98 4.95 2.90
CA ALA A 146 -24.45 6.33 3.08
C ALA A 146 -25.85 6.54 2.45
N GLY A 147 -26.09 5.98 1.26
CA GLY A 147 -27.39 6.02 0.61
C GLY A 147 -28.50 5.23 1.32
N LYS A 148 -28.15 4.33 2.24
CA LYS A 148 -29.09 3.56 3.07
C LYS A 148 -29.39 4.21 4.42
N ILE A 149 -28.52 5.11 4.90
CA ILE A 149 -28.67 5.80 6.19
C ILE A 149 -29.54 7.08 6.07
N ILE A 150 -29.73 7.63 4.87
CA ILE A 150 -30.49 8.87 4.61
C ILE A 150 -32.02 8.63 4.48
N LEU A 151 -32.53 7.47 4.91
CA LEU A 151 -33.96 7.12 4.90
C LEU A 151 -34.38 6.62 6.28
#